data_AF-A0A3D0V9L4-F1
#
_entry.id   AF-A0A3D0V9L4-F1
#
_cell.length_a   1.000
_cell.length_b   1.000
_cell.length_c   1.000
_cell.angle_alpha   90.00
_cell.angle_beta   90.00
_cell.angle_gamma   90.00
#
_symmetry.space_group_name_H-M   'P 1'
#
loop_
_entity.id
_entity.type
_entity.pdbx_description
1 polymer ?
#
loop_
_entity_poly.entity_id
_entity_poly.type
_entity_poly.pdbx_seq_one_letter_code
_entity_poly.pdbx_strand_id
1 'polypeptide(L)' 'MQCLKTLWTKESDWTTTATNASSGAYGIVQSLPAEKMASVGADYLTNYRTQINWGLDYIKQSYQSPCGALNFHLSHNWY' A
#
# COMPACT_ATOMS: atom_id res chain seq x y z
N MET A 1 -3.40 -3.37 14.45
CA MET A 1 -2.16 -3.79 13.75
C MET A 1 -2.30 -5.06 12.91
N GLN A 2 -3.01 -6.11 13.34
CA GLN A 2 -3.06 -7.39 12.59
C GLN A 2 -3.56 -7.25 11.14
N CYS A 3 -4.65 -6.50 10.91
CA CYS A 3 -5.21 -6.34 9.56
C CYS A 3 -4.23 -5.70 8.57
N LEU A 4 -3.50 -4.66 9.01
CA LEU A 4 -2.50 -3.99 8.17
C LEU A 4 -1.38 -4.96 7.79
N LYS A 5 -0.89 -5.75 8.76
CA LYS A 5 0.15 -6.73 8.51
C LYS A 5 -0.30 -7.80 7.54
N THR A 6 -1.49 -8.35 7.71
CA THR A 6 -2.05 -9.31 6.75
C THR A 6 -2.20 -8.70 5.36
N LEU A 7 -2.71 -7.47 5.27
CA LEU A 7 -2.90 -6.77 4.01
C LEU A 7 -1.56 -6.56 3.29
N TRP A 8 -0.63 -5.80 3.87
CA TRP A 8 0.64 -5.49 3.19
C TRP A 8 1.59 -6.68 3.05
N THR A 9 1.46 -7.73 3.86
CA THR A 9 2.13 -9.01 3.58
C THR A 9 1.60 -9.66 2.30
N LYS A 10 0.28 -9.62 2.05
CA LYS A 10 -0.31 -10.13 0.79
C LYS A 10 0.08 -9.29 -0.43
N GLU A 11 0.16 -7.98 -0.25
CA GLU A 11 0.44 -7.04 -1.33
C GLU A 11 1.90 -7.12 -1.81
N SER A 12 2.86 -7.21 -0.90
CA SER A 12 4.27 -7.06 -1.27
C SER A 12 5.28 -7.80 -0.39
N ASP A 13 4.81 -8.54 0.61
CA ASP A 13 5.63 -9.02 1.74
C ASP A 13 6.53 -7.92 2.33
N TRP A 14 5.99 -6.70 2.48
CA TRP A 14 6.70 -5.53 3.00
C TRP A 14 7.95 -5.11 2.20
N THR A 15 8.08 -5.56 0.95
CA THR A 15 9.20 -5.20 0.07
C THR A 15 8.97 -3.82 -0.58
N THR A 16 9.88 -2.87 -0.34
CA THR A 16 9.79 -1.48 -0.85
C THR A 16 9.88 -1.36 -2.36
N THR A 17 10.44 -2.36 -3.03
CA THR A 17 10.63 -2.39 -4.49
C THR A 17 9.74 -3.41 -5.19
N ALA A 18 8.80 -4.03 -4.47
CA ALA A 18 7.86 -4.98 -5.06
C ALA A 18 7.11 -4.30 -6.19
N THR A 19 7.18 -4.89 -7.38
CA THR A 19 6.47 -4.41 -8.57
C THR A 19 5.57 -5.52 -9.07
N ASN A 20 4.27 -5.26 -9.12
CA ASN A 20 3.34 -6.20 -9.75
C ASN A 20 3.58 -6.21 -11.27
N ALA A 21 4.00 -7.34 -11.82
CA ALA A 21 4.36 -7.44 -13.23
C ALA A 21 3.18 -7.20 -14.21
N SER A 22 1.95 -7.40 -13.76
CA SER A 22 0.76 -7.20 -14.62
C SER A 22 0.22 -5.78 -14.55
N SER A 23 0.17 -5.16 -13.36
CA SER A 23 -0.46 -3.85 -13.17
C SER A 23 0.53 -2.69 -13.06
N GLY A 24 1.80 -2.96 -12.72
CA GLY A 24 2.79 -1.93 -12.39
C GLY A 24 2.62 -1.32 -10.99
N ALA A 25 1.74 -1.86 -10.15
CA ALA A 25 1.60 -1.45 -8.76
C ALA A 25 2.93 -1.62 -8.01
N TYR A 26 3.26 -0.66 -7.13
CA TYR A 26 4.62 -0.53 -6.61
C TYR A 26 4.71 -0.38 -5.08
N GLY A 27 5.76 -0.98 -4.52
CA GLY A 27 6.21 -0.81 -3.14
C GLY A 27 5.36 -1.54 -2.10
N ILE A 28 5.57 -1.24 -0.83
CA ILE A 28 4.92 -1.90 0.31
C ILE A 28 3.39 -1.90 0.18
N VAL A 29 2.87 -0.77 -0.31
CA VAL A 29 1.45 -0.48 -0.34
C VAL A 29 0.81 -0.81 -1.68
N GLN A 30 1.62 -1.26 -2.66
CA GLN A 30 1.21 -1.52 -4.05
C GLN A 30 0.43 -0.35 -4.68
N SER A 31 0.98 0.87 -4.58
CA SER A 31 0.34 2.08 -5.15
C SER A 31 0.33 2.02 -6.68
N LEU A 32 -0.81 2.39 -7.26
CA LEU A 32 -0.99 2.52 -8.71
C LEU A 32 -1.63 3.89 -9.07
N PRO A 33 -0.90 4.79 -9.77
CA PRO A 33 0.54 4.75 -10.04
C PRO A 33 1.39 4.98 -8.78
N ALA A 34 2.66 4.56 -8.82
CA ALA A 34 3.62 4.72 -7.72
C ALA A 34 3.84 6.18 -7.31
N GLU A 35 3.82 7.09 -8.29
CA GLU A 35 4.05 8.53 -8.14
C GLU A 35 3.05 9.26 -7.22
N LYS A 36 1.91 8.64 -6.88
CA LYS A 36 1.01 9.17 -5.85
C LYS A 36 1.72 9.33 -4.50
N MET A 37 2.68 8.46 -4.20
CA MET A 37 3.48 8.52 -2.97
C MET A 37 4.44 9.72 -2.93
N ALA A 38 4.70 10.37 -4.07
CA ALA A 38 5.53 11.57 -4.14
C ALA A 38 4.94 12.76 -3.34
N SER A 39 3.64 12.74 -3.03
CA SER A 39 3.00 13.75 -2.17
C SER A 39 3.52 13.73 -0.73
N VAL A 40 4.10 12.61 -0.29
CA VAL A 40 4.70 12.44 1.04
C VAL A 40 6.22 12.63 0.98
N GLY A 41 6.87 12.21 -0.10
CA GLY A 41 8.32 12.38 -0.27
C GLY A 41 8.81 11.97 -1.66
N ALA A 42 9.79 12.71 -2.19
CA ALA A 42 10.37 12.45 -3.52
C ALA A 42 11.17 11.13 -3.59
N ASP A 43 11.48 10.51 -2.45
CA ASP A 43 12.21 9.26 -2.29
C ASP A 43 11.31 8.02 -2.19
N TYR A 44 10.05 8.15 -2.63
CA TYR A 44 9.00 7.12 -2.52
C TYR A 44 9.36 5.77 -3.17
N LEU A 45 10.30 5.73 -4.10
CA LEU A 45 10.73 4.49 -4.74
C LEU A 45 11.55 3.59 -3.79
N THR A 46 12.24 4.14 -2.79
CA THR A 46 13.15 3.32 -1.95
C THR A 46 12.92 3.49 -0.45
N ASN A 47 12.30 4.59 -0.02
CA ASN A 47 12.10 4.87 1.39
C ASN A 47 10.80 4.25 1.93
N TYR A 48 10.95 3.23 2.79
CA TYR A 48 9.81 2.57 3.44
C TYR A 48 8.94 3.54 4.26
N ARG A 49 9.52 4.60 4.86
CA ARG A 49 8.76 5.56 5.66
C ARG A 49 7.80 6.35 4.78
N THR A 50 8.26 6.79 3.61
CA THR A 50 7.43 7.49 2.62
C THR A 50 6.28 6.61 2.16
N GLN A 51 6.55 5.34 1.82
CA GLN A 51 5.52 4.38 1.40
C GLN A 51 4.50 4.09 2.52
N ILE A 52 4.97 3.81 3.75
CA ILE A 52 4.09 3.49 4.89
C ILE A 52 3.23 4.70 5.25
N ASN A 53 3.79 5.91 5.35
CA ASN A 53 3.04 7.11 5.70
C ASN A 53 1.93 7.38 4.68
N TRP A 54 2.28 7.35 3.39
CA TRP A 54 1.30 7.51 2.33
C TRP A 54 0.20 6.43 2.38
N GLY A 55 0.59 5.16 2.57
CA GLY A 55 -0.36 4.05 2.64
C GLY A 55 -1.32 4.12 3.82
N LEU A 56 -0.84 4.57 4.99
CA LEU A 56 -1.70 4.76 6.16
C LEU A 56 -2.71 5.88 5.93
N ASP A 57 -2.29 6.99 5.31
CA ASP A 57 -3.18 8.09 4.98
C ASP A 57 -4.22 7.69 3.93
N TYR A 58 -3.82 6.92 2.91
CA TYR A 58 -4.73 6.36 1.90
C TYR A 58 -5.74 5.41 2.55
N ILE A 59 -5.29 4.48 3.40
CA ILE A 59 -6.18 3.55 4.11
C ILE A 59 -7.21 4.31 4.96
N LYS A 60 -6.77 5.35 5.67
CA LYS A 60 -7.66 6.16 6.50
C LYS A 60 -8.73 6.87 5.67
N GLN A 61 -8.38 7.39 4.49
CA GLN A 61 -9.29 8.14 3.64
C GLN A 61 -10.27 7.22 2.89
N SER A 62 -9.79 6.12 2.32
CA SER A 62 -10.57 5.24 1.45
C SER A 62 -11.34 4.17 2.23
N TYR A 63 -10.79 3.70 3.35
CA TYR A 63 -11.28 2.52 4.06
C TYR A 63 -11.53 2.75 5.55
N GLN A 64 -11.30 3.97 6.05
CA GLN A 64 -11.42 4.40 7.45
C GLN A 64 -10.42 3.73 8.42
N SER A 65 -10.08 2.46 8.21
CA SER A 65 -9.17 1.69 9.04
C SER A 65 -8.48 0.56 8.26
N PRO A 66 -7.34 0.02 8.75
CA PRO A 66 -6.69 -1.14 8.12
C PRO A 66 -7.57 -2.39 8.04
N CYS A 67 -8.51 -2.57 8.97
CA CYS A 67 -9.45 -3.70 8.90
C CYS A 67 -10.55 -3.47 7.88
N GLY A 68 -10.98 -2.22 7.67
CA GLY A 68 -11.84 -1.86 6.54
C GLY A 68 -11.17 -2.17 5.20
N ALA A 69 -9.89 -1.82 5.06
CA ALA A 69 -9.11 -2.09 3.85
C ALA A 69 -8.95 -3.60 3.61
N LEU A 70 -8.61 -4.38 4.66
CA LEU A 70 -8.50 -5.83 4.53
C LEU A 70 -9.84 -6.48 4.16
N ASN A 71 -10.96 -6.07 4.77
CA ASN A 71 -12.28 -6.61 4.42
C ASN A 71 -12.66 -6.29 2.97
N PHE A 72 -12.32 -5.09 2.50
CA PHE A 72 -12.49 -4.71 1.11
C PHE A 72 -11.65 -5.59 0.17
N HIS A 73 -10.36 -5.78 0.48
CA HIS A 73 -9.45 -6.67 -0.24
C HIS A 73 -10.00 -8.09 -0.32
N LEU A 74 -10.49 -8.66 0.78
CA LEU A 74 -11.05 -10.01 0.80
C LEU A 74 -12.32 -10.16 -0.07
N SER A 75 -13.04 -9.06 -0.32
CA SER A 75 -14.26 -9.06 -1.12
C SER A 75 -14.00 -8.79 -2.61
N HIS A 76 -12.94 -8.04 -2.94
CA HIS A 76 -12.70 -7.55 -4.31
C HIS A 76 -11.37 -8.01 -4.92
N ASN A 77 -10.45 -8.57 -4.12
CA ASN A 77 -9.08 -8.92 -4.49
C ASN A 77 -8.19 -7.73 -4.89
N TRP A 78 -8.53 -6.52 -4.45
CA TRP A 78 -7.72 -5.29 -4.55
C TRP A 78 -8.06 -4.34 -3.40
N TYR A 79 -7.20 -3.36 -3.12
CA TYR A 79 -7.47 -2.24 -2.21
C TYR A 79 -6.68 -0.98 -2.63
#